data_AF-A0A0F8VGA8-F1
#
_entry.id   AF-A0A0F8VGA8-F1
#
_cell.length_a   1.000
_cell.length_b   1.000
_cell.length_c   1.000
_cell.angle_alpha   90.00
_cell.angle_beta   90.00
_cell.angle_gamma   90.00
#
_symmetry.space_group_name_H-M   'P 1'
#
loop_
_entity.id
_entity.type
_entity.pdbx_description
1 polymer ?
#
loop_
_entity_poly.entity_id
_entity_poly.type
_entity_poly.pdbx_seq_one_letter_code
_entity_poly.pdbx_strand_id
1 'polypeptide(L)'
;LPQLSIDNDPYLVFDGNNERIYYAVSIFTSINIGTYARSPILRFLGICLVDVKNGDLEFYKNPSLVESDSDPTYSLWKYYINIYDWRPMDTPETAWLKNQLRYPENLFERQLEANYKYHVEDLQTWKRGDDFHERPENGDLFYIETNLGEGIEYVGLDLVEYRGTEAKTLAGMYVIRHGTNFGEALFYHTRNLTENLIGPKTARDTYQTEATQEISLIAGARNGNTLFYPLGGSVYYYIPTYSTVGGLQQLKLAGFVNAFSRIVGYGSGAFDAYNELENFGPRPFTLSSNADNPDIDGSFILNWTESQFADSYSVYRNSSLIAPNLPSSQTTYSISGLSTGTYEYLIQASNEFGNVSSNDNIPLTIQVNIFDISFIFEMENSIILPDDFANFRIELENFNETILSPGYDVKVNLSLYNVGAATFSILVPHPVENSTFTQGAFTGVNFTLVNEIIYSGEGLILNGLVSCSTPDIIIRYKWILIVDSVIIYTSPEDFITVI
;
A
#
# COMPACT_ATOMS: atom_id res chain seq x y z
N LEU A 1 -39.50 26.21 -21.35
CA LEU A 1 -38.89 26.86 -22.53
C LEU A 1 -38.69 25.82 -23.64
N PRO A 2 -38.71 26.19 -24.92
CA PRO A 2 -38.39 25.24 -25.98
C PRO A 2 -36.98 24.66 -25.76
N GLN A 3 -36.82 23.36 -25.99
CA GLN A 3 -35.52 22.67 -26.04
C GLN A 3 -34.76 22.57 -24.69
N LEU A 4 -35.47 22.70 -23.57
CA LEU A 4 -35.02 22.21 -22.25
C LEU A 4 -35.59 20.82 -21.99
N SER A 5 -34.85 20.02 -21.25
CA SER A 5 -35.25 18.70 -20.77
C SER A 5 -34.86 18.57 -19.31
N ILE A 6 -35.62 17.75 -18.59
CA ILE A 6 -35.29 17.31 -17.25
C ILE A 6 -34.90 15.84 -17.32
N ASP A 7 -34.02 15.44 -16.41
CA ASP A 7 -33.71 14.03 -16.21
C ASP A 7 -34.92 13.30 -15.59
N ASN A 8 -35.14 12.05 -15.98
CA ASN A 8 -36.29 11.26 -15.53
C ASN A 8 -36.06 10.61 -14.16
N ASP A 9 -34.84 10.65 -13.62
CA ASP A 9 -34.49 10.08 -12.33
C ASP A 9 -34.04 11.18 -11.34
N PRO A 10 -34.97 11.95 -10.75
CA PRO A 10 -34.63 12.87 -9.68
C PRO A 10 -34.25 12.08 -8.41
N TYR A 11 -33.25 12.57 -7.69
CA TYR A 11 -32.72 11.89 -6.51
C TYR A 11 -32.71 12.82 -5.29
N LEU A 12 -32.63 12.23 -4.10
CA LEU A 12 -32.60 13.00 -2.86
C LEU A 12 -31.18 13.51 -2.56
N VAL A 13 -31.10 14.76 -2.12
CA VAL A 13 -29.88 15.35 -1.55
C VAL A 13 -30.18 15.93 -0.18
N PHE A 14 -29.18 15.89 0.71
CA PHE A 14 -29.33 16.32 2.10
C PHE A 14 -28.35 17.45 2.44
N ASP A 15 -28.91 18.58 2.84
CA ASP A 15 -28.16 19.67 3.47
C ASP A 15 -28.10 19.41 4.97
N GLY A 16 -26.99 18.82 5.43
CA GLY A 16 -26.77 18.52 6.83
C GLY A 16 -26.60 19.75 7.73
N ASN A 17 -26.23 20.91 7.17
CA ASN A 17 -26.06 22.13 7.96
C ASN A 17 -27.42 22.75 8.33
N ASN A 18 -28.39 22.63 7.43
CA ASN A 18 -29.73 23.19 7.59
C ASN A 18 -30.81 22.14 7.91
N GLU A 19 -30.43 20.87 8.01
CA GLU A 19 -31.31 19.72 8.23
C GLU A 19 -32.44 19.63 7.19
N ARG A 20 -32.12 19.91 5.92
CA ARG A 20 -33.10 19.92 4.82
C ARG A 20 -32.83 18.84 3.80
N ILE A 21 -33.91 18.28 3.26
CA ILE A 21 -33.89 17.28 2.19
C ILE A 21 -34.54 17.91 0.96
N TYR A 22 -33.92 17.71 -0.20
CA TYR A 22 -34.40 18.21 -1.48
C TYR A 22 -34.49 17.07 -2.51
N TYR A 23 -35.45 17.16 -3.41
CA TYR A 23 -35.33 16.47 -4.70
C TYR A 23 -34.43 17.29 -5.61
N ALA A 24 -33.34 16.68 -6.10
CA ALA A 24 -32.48 17.25 -7.11
C ALA A 24 -32.98 16.85 -8.51
N VAL A 25 -33.43 17.84 -9.28
CA VAL A 25 -33.91 17.66 -10.65
C VAL A 25 -32.88 18.25 -11.61
N SER A 26 -32.21 17.38 -12.36
CA SER A 26 -31.23 17.80 -13.35
C SER A 26 -31.88 18.45 -14.58
N ILE A 27 -31.33 19.58 -15.03
CA ILE A 27 -31.83 20.36 -16.16
C ILE A 27 -30.73 20.46 -17.22
N PHE A 28 -31.08 20.11 -18.46
CA PHE A 28 -30.16 20.18 -19.59
C PHE A 28 -30.86 20.66 -20.86
N THR A 29 -30.06 21.08 -21.83
CA THR A 29 -30.54 21.49 -23.16
C THR A 29 -30.54 20.34 -24.15
N SER A 30 -31.43 20.40 -25.12
CA SER A 30 -31.42 19.56 -26.32
C SER A 30 -31.71 20.45 -27.53
N ILE A 31 -30.72 21.26 -27.92
CA ILE A 31 -30.89 22.29 -28.96
C ILE A 31 -30.61 21.70 -30.34
N ASN A 32 -31.64 21.60 -31.17
CA ASN A 32 -31.55 21.20 -32.56
C ASN A 32 -31.02 22.35 -33.42
N ILE A 33 -29.83 22.16 -34.01
CA ILE A 33 -29.13 23.19 -34.80
C ILE A 33 -29.33 23.07 -36.33
N GLY A 34 -30.19 22.15 -36.79
CA GLY A 34 -30.59 22.04 -38.20
C GLY A 34 -30.46 20.64 -38.79
N THR A 35 -30.80 20.49 -40.08
CA THR A 35 -30.93 19.20 -40.78
C THR A 35 -29.60 18.49 -41.06
N TYR A 36 -28.47 19.21 -41.02
CA TYR A 36 -27.15 18.64 -41.25
C TYR A 36 -26.47 18.15 -39.96
N ALA A 37 -27.00 18.51 -38.79
CA ALA A 37 -26.48 18.04 -37.52
C ALA A 37 -26.98 16.62 -37.21
N ARG A 38 -26.08 15.78 -36.70
CA ARG A 38 -26.39 14.39 -36.35
C ARG A 38 -26.82 14.20 -34.90
N SER A 39 -26.54 15.19 -34.06
CA SER A 39 -26.95 15.26 -32.66
C SER A 39 -27.39 16.69 -32.32
N PRO A 40 -28.38 16.89 -31.44
CA PRO A 40 -28.59 18.18 -30.82
C PRO A 40 -27.39 18.59 -29.96
N ILE A 41 -27.31 19.88 -29.61
CA ILE A 41 -26.42 20.36 -28.56
C ILE A 41 -27.04 19.96 -27.22
N LEU A 42 -26.33 19.08 -26.54
CA LEU A 42 -26.68 18.49 -25.26
C LEU A 42 -25.79 19.10 -24.17
N ARG A 43 -26.33 20.05 -23.39
CA ARG A 43 -25.56 20.77 -22.36
C ARG A 43 -26.23 20.64 -21.00
N PHE A 44 -25.50 20.12 -20.02
CA PHE A 44 -25.94 20.13 -18.63
C PHE A 44 -25.85 21.55 -18.06
N LEU A 45 -26.99 22.16 -17.73
CA LEU A 45 -27.03 23.53 -17.24
C LEU A 45 -26.85 23.61 -15.72
N GLY A 46 -27.43 22.64 -15.00
CA GLY A 46 -27.44 22.61 -13.54
C GLY A 46 -28.65 21.86 -13.02
N ILE A 47 -28.94 22.02 -11.74
CA ILE A 47 -30.07 21.34 -11.08
C ILE A 47 -31.05 22.35 -10.48
N CYS A 48 -32.30 21.91 -10.34
CA CYS A 48 -33.29 22.53 -9.49
C CYS A 48 -33.48 21.67 -8.24
N LEU A 49 -33.24 22.25 -7.07
CA LEU A 49 -33.59 21.67 -5.79
C LEU A 49 -35.04 22.02 -5.47
N VAL A 50 -35.84 20.98 -5.18
CA VAL A 50 -37.22 21.11 -4.70
C VAL A 50 -37.24 20.71 -3.23
N ASP A 51 -37.49 21.65 -2.33
CA ASP A 51 -37.59 21.36 -0.90
C ASP A 51 -38.74 20.38 -0.65
N VAL A 52 -38.43 19.24 -0.01
CA VAL A 52 -39.40 18.14 0.17
C VAL A 52 -40.58 18.57 1.05
N LYS A 53 -40.40 19.57 1.93
CA LYS A 53 -41.40 19.98 2.90
C LYS A 53 -42.35 21.03 2.34
N ASN A 54 -41.85 22.06 1.66
CA ASN A 54 -42.66 23.20 1.22
C ASN A 54 -42.73 23.39 -0.30
N GLY A 55 -41.93 22.65 -1.07
CA GLY A 55 -41.91 22.73 -2.53
C GLY A 55 -41.18 23.95 -3.10
N ASP A 56 -40.44 24.70 -2.26
CA ASP A 56 -39.64 25.83 -2.72
C ASP A 56 -38.57 25.36 -3.71
N LEU A 57 -38.33 26.17 -4.74
CA LEU A 57 -37.43 25.86 -5.84
C LEU A 57 -36.17 26.71 -5.76
N GLU A 58 -35.01 26.05 -5.81
CA GLU A 58 -33.71 26.71 -5.86
C GLU A 58 -32.90 26.18 -7.04
N PHE A 59 -32.34 27.07 -7.84
CA PHE A 59 -31.60 26.69 -9.04
C PHE A 59 -30.11 26.84 -8.81
N TYR A 60 -29.35 25.80 -9.14
CA TYR A 60 -27.91 25.77 -8.96
C TYR A 60 -27.21 25.37 -10.25
N LYS A 61 -26.23 26.19 -10.65
CA LYS A 61 -25.50 26.04 -11.90
C LYS A 61 -24.55 24.85 -11.84
N ASN A 62 -24.41 24.16 -12.96
CA ASN A 62 -23.36 23.16 -13.15
C ASN A 62 -21.96 23.79 -12.93
N PRO A 63 -21.15 23.31 -11.97
CA PRO A 63 -19.83 23.88 -11.67
C PRO A 63 -18.80 23.68 -12.79
N SER A 64 -18.99 22.71 -13.70
CA SER A 64 -18.07 22.47 -14.83
C SER A 64 -18.44 23.22 -16.11
N LEU A 65 -19.42 24.12 -16.05
CA LEU A 65 -19.88 24.87 -17.20
C LEU A 65 -18.86 25.93 -17.64
N VAL A 66 -18.44 25.89 -18.91
CA VAL A 66 -17.53 26.89 -19.49
C VAL A 66 -18.34 28.01 -20.15
N GLU A 67 -18.55 29.10 -19.42
CA GLU A 67 -19.35 30.26 -19.87
C GLU A 67 -18.53 31.29 -20.65
N SER A 68 -17.88 30.84 -21.71
CA SER A 68 -17.11 31.73 -22.59
C SER A 68 -17.11 31.25 -24.03
N ASP A 69 -16.66 32.11 -24.95
CA ASP A 69 -16.56 31.78 -26.38
C ASP A 69 -15.52 30.68 -26.69
N SER A 70 -14.80 30.16 -25.69
CA SER A 70 -14.01 28.92 -25.83
C SER A 70 -14.89 27.68 -26.03
N ASP A 71 -16.14 27.67 -25.52
CA ASP A 71 -17.16 26.71 -25.94
C ASP A 71 -17.84 27.25 -27.21
N PRO A 72 -17.65 26.62 -28.39
CA PRO A 72 -18.23 27.10 -29.65
C PRO A 72 -19.76 27.09 -29.64
N THR A 73 -20.39 26.37 -28.70
CA THR A 73 -21.84 26.32 -28.52
C THR A 73 -22.38 27.35 -27.54
N TYR A 74 -21.52 28.09 -26.82
CA TYR A 74 -21.93 29.02 -25.75
C TYR A 74 -22.98 30.04 -26.19
N SER A 75 -22.79 30.62 -27.37
CA SER A 75 -23.72 31.60 -27.94
C SER A 75 -25.16 31.10 -28.07
N LEU A 76 -25.36 29.78 -28.19
CA LEU A 76 -26.65 29.13 -28.36
C LEU A 76 -27.33 28.81 -27.03
N TRP A 77 -26.56 28.53 -25.96
CA TRP A 77 -27.13 28.15 -24.66
C TRP A 77 -27.03 29.23 -23.57
N LYS A 78 -26.23 30.28 -23.76
CA LYS A 78 -26.10 31.41 -22.80
C LYS A 78 -27.43 32.11 -22.48
N TYR A 79 -28.41 32.01 -23.36
CA TYR A 79 -29.75 32.53 -23.09
C TYR A 79 -30.38 31.84 -21.86
N TYR A 80 -30.23 30.51 -21.74
CA TYR A 80 -30.81 29.75 -20.63
C TYR A 80 -30.15 30.05 -19.29
N ILE A 81 -28.83 30.30 -19.27
CA ILE A 81 -28.13 30.65 -18.03
C ILE A 81 -28.41 32.08 -17.56
N ASN A 82 -28.84 32.97 -18.45
CA ASN A 82 -29.13 34.36 -18.11
C ASN A 82 -30.60 34.62 -17.71
N ILE A 83 -31.52 33.68 -17.96
CA ILE A 83 -32.96 33.87 -17.65
C ILE A 83 -33.31 33.47 -16.23
N TYR A 84 -32.64 32.46 -15.68
CA TYR A 84 -32.94 31.94 -14.36
C TYR A 84 -31.90 32.41 -13.34
N ASP A 85 -32.32 32.52 -12.08
CA ASP A 85 -31.47 32.89 -10.97
C ASP A 85 -30.61 31.69 -10.53
N TRP A 86 -29.59 31.39 -11.33
CA TRP A 86 -28.68 30.28 -11.09
C TRP A 86 -27.66 30.64 -10.00
N ARG A 87 -27.75 29.96 -8.87
CA ARG A 87 -26.77 30.07 -7.78
C ARG A 87 -25.50 29.27 -8.12
N PRO A 88 -24.30 29.75 -7.73
CA PRO A 88 -23.07 28.99 -7.89
C PRO A 88 -23.00 27.80 -6.91
N MET A 89 -22.30 26.74 -7.31
CA MET A 89 -22.05 25.53 -6.49
C MET A 89 -20.64 25.43 -5.89
N ASP A 90 -19.75 26.35 -6.25
CA ASP A 90 -18.36 26.35 -5.77
C ASP A 90 -18.17 27.29 -4.56
N THR A 91 -19.23 27.49 -3.76
CA THR A 91 -19.17 28.29 -2.53
C THR A 91 -19.12 27.39 -1.30
N PRO A 92 -18.53 27.84 -0.17
CA PRO A 92 -18.53 27.06 1.08
C PRO A 92 -19.93 26.64 1.54
N GLU A 93 -20.93 27.49 1.31
CA GLU A 93 -22.34 27.24 1.67
C GLU A 93 -22.98 26.10 0.84
N THR A 94 -22.43 25.79 -0.33
CA THR A 94 -22.96 24.80 -1.29
C THR A 94 -22.06 23.59 -1.45
N ALA A 95 -20.97 23.51 -0.68
CA ALA A 95 -20.01 22.40 -0.72
C ALA A 95 -20.68 21.04 -0.40
N TRP A 96 -21.72 21.03 0.45
CA TRP A 96 -22.49 19.83 0.77
C TRP A 96 -23.17 19.21 -0.47
N LEU A 97 -23.55 20.04 -1.43
CA LEU A 97 -24.31 19.64 -2.61
C LEU A 97 -23.39 19.05 -3.68
N LYS A 98 -22.20 19.64 -3.87
CA LYS A 98 -21.23 19.21 -4.90
C LYS A 98 -20.87 17.72 -4.79
N ASN A 99 -20.69 17.22 -3.56
CA ASN A 99 -20.35 15.82 -3.30
C ASN A 99 -21.53 14.86 -3.48
N GLN A 100 -22.75 15.37 -3.57
CA GLN A 100 -23.97 14.58 -3.79
C GLN A 100 -24.49 14.71 -5.23
N LEU A 101 -23.79 15.45 -6.09
CA LEU A 101 -24.21 15.62 -7.47
C LEU A 101 -24.10 14.32 -8.24
N ARG A 102 -25.08 14.10 -9.11
CA ARG A 102 -25.08 13.05 -10.12
C ARG A 102 -25.23 13.71 -11.49
N TYR A 103 -24.26 13.51 -12.38
CA TYR A 103 -24.40 13.87 -13.79
C TYR A 103 -25.69 13.25 -14.35
N PRO A 104 -26.47 13.94 -15.21
CA PRO A 104 -27.78 13.44 -15.60
C PRO A 104 -27.65 12.21 -16.50
N GLU A 105 -28.34 11.14 -16.14
CA GLU A 105 -28.30 9.85 -16.83
C GLU A 105 -28.80 9.98 -18.26
N ASN A 106 -30.02 10.48 -18.45
CA ASN A 106 -30.61 10.58 -19.78
C ASN A 106 -29.82 11.52 -20.71
N LEU A 107 -29.12 12.51 -20.14
CA LEU A 107 -28.23 13.37 -20.89
C LEU A 107 -26.99 12.60 -21.35
N PHE A 108 -26.32 11.91 -20.44
CA PHE A 108 -25.07 11.22 -20.73
C PHE A 108 -25.30 10.07 -21.70
N GLU A 109 -26.37 9.30 -21.54
CA GLU A 109 -26.75 8.26 -22.50
C GLU A 109 -26.89 8.78 -23.94
N ARG A 110 -27.54 9.93 -24.12
CA ARG A 110 -27.67 10.57 -25.45
C ARG A 110 -26.33 11.08 -26.00
N GLN A 111 -25.46 11.58 -25.12
CA GLN A 111 -24.09 11.96 -25.51
C GLN A 111 -23.29 10.72 -25.94
N LEU A 112 -23.45 9.61 -25.22
CA LEU A 112 -22.82 8.33 -25.52
C LEU A 112 -23.30 7.74 -26.85
N GLU A 113 -24.59 7.77 -27.17
CA GLU A 113 -25.12 7.32 -28.47
C GLU A 113 -24.41 7.99 -29.66
N ALA A 114 -24.09 9.29 -29.53
CA ALA A 114 -23.29 10.00 -30.51
C ALA A 114 -21.82 9.54 -30.46
N ASN A 115 -21.23 9.50 -29.25
CA ASN A 115 -19.82 9.15 -29.06
C ASN A 115 -19.49 7.73 -29.51
N TYR A 116 -20.40 6.75 -29.42
CA TYR A 116 -20.22 5.38 -29.90
C TYR A 116 -19.84 5.29 -31.37
N LYS A 117 -20.15 6.35 -32.14
CA LYS A 117 -19.76 6.47 -33.53
C LYS A 117 -18.71 7.55 -33.73
N TYR A 118 -18.98 8.78 -33.28
CA TYR A 118 -18.24 9.98 -33.66
C TYR A 118 -16.88 10.16 -32.96
N HIS A 119 -16.50 9.32 -32.01
CA HIS A 119 -15.15 9.31 -31.43
C HIS A 119 -14.07 8.84 -32.43
N VAL A 120 -14.46 8.15 -33.49
CA VAL A 120 -13.54 7.59 -34.48
C VAL A 120 -13.12 8.69 -35.46
N GLU A 121 -11.87 9.13 -35.41
CA GLU A 121 -11.36 10.20 -36.27
C GLU A 121 -10.65 9.68 -37.54
N ASP A 122 -10.10 8.45 -37.50
CA ASP A 122 -9.40 7.86 -38.65
C ASP A 122 -10.38 7.46 -39.77
N LEU A 123 -10.15 7.96 -40.98
CA LEU A 123 -11.03 7.79 -42.13
C LEU A 123 -11.20 6.32 -42.53
N GLN A 124 -10.14 5.52 -42.46
CA GLN A 124 -10.21 4.12 -42.88
C GLN A 124 -11.01 3.30 -41.87
N THR A 125 -10.71 3.50 -40.58
CA THR A 125 -11.44 2.88 -39.46
C THR A 125 -12.92 3.25 -39.49
N TRP A 126 -13.24 4.53 -39.71
CA TRP A 126 -14.61 5.00 -39.86
C TRP A 126 -15.36 4.31 -41.00
N LYS A 127 -14.72 4.21 -42.17
CA LYS A 127 -15.34 3.59 -43.35
C LYS A 127 -15.65 2.12 -43.16
N ARG A 128 -14.79 1.39 -42.43
CA ARG A 128 -15.02 -0.03 -42.12
C ARG A 128 -16.03 -0.20 -40.98
N GLY A 129 -16.04 0.72 -40.01
CA GLY A 129 -16.92 0.67 -38.84
C GLY A 129 -16.43 -0.23 -37.71
N ASP A 130 -15.17 -0.65 -37.75
CA ASP A 130 -14.59 -1.63 -36.81
C ASP A 130 -14.32 -1.07 -35.40
N ASP A 131 -14.57 0.22 -35.18
CA ASP A 131 -14.44 0.88 -33.88
C ASP A 131 -15.75 1.54 -33.48
N PHE A 132 -16.87 1.13 -34.10
CA PHE A 132 -18.16 1.56 -33.62
C PHE A 132 -18.55 0.70 -32.41
N HIS A 133 -19.13 1.37 -31.43
CA HIS A 133 -19.53 0.75 -30.18
C HIS A 133 -21.04 0.49 -30.15
N GLU A 134 -21.44 -0.48 -29.35
CA GLU A 134 -22.82 -0.69 -28.97
C GLU A 134 -22.91 -1.04 -27.48
N ARG A 135 -24.03 -0.67 -26.86
CA ARG A 135 -24.30 -1.04 -25.47
C ARG A 135 -24.60 -2.56 -25.41
N PRO A 136 -24.02 -3.31 -24.45
CA PRO A 136 -24.30 -4.72 -24.26
C PRO A 136 -25.78 -4.99 -23.99
N GLU A 137 -26.19 -6.23 -24.22
CA GLU A 137 -27.52 -6.71 -23.85
C GLU A 137 -27.73 -6.64 -22.32
N ASN A 138 -28.78 -5.92 -21.88
CA ASN A 138 -29.03 -5.57 -20.48
C ASN A 138 -27.90 -4.71 -19.84
N GLY A 139 -27.10 -4.03 -20.65
CA GLY A 139 -26.21 -2.97 -20.19
C GLY A 139 -27.00 -1.70 -19.89
N ASP A 140 -26.46 -0.87 -19.01
CA ASP A 140 -27.03 0.42 -18.63
C ASP A 140 -25.91 1.38 -18.19
N LEU A 141 -26.25 2.66 -17.98
CA LEU A 141 -25.36 3.58 -17.28
C LEU A 141 -25.45 3.32 -15.77
N PHE A 142 -24.39 2.80 -15.18
CA PHE A 142 -24.35 2.50 -13.75
C PHE A 142 -23.62 3.59 -12.97
N TYR A 143 -24.20 4.02 -11.85
CA TYR A 143 -23.51 4.86 -10.89
C TYR A 143 -22.92 4.02 -9.76
N ILE A 144 -21.59 3.93 -9.69
CA ILE A 144 -20.87 3.08 -8.74
C ILE A 144 -19.68 3.81 -8.14
N GLU A 145 -19.22 3.34 -6.99
CA GLU A 145 -17.90 3.69 -6.46
C GLU A 145 -16.86 2.74 -7.02
N THR A 146 -15.81 3.25 -7.65
CA THR A 146 -14.73 2.44 -8.22
C THR A 146 -13.40 3.18 -8.16
N ASN A 147 -12.28 2.46 -8.29
CA ASN A 147 -10.95 3.06 -8.30
C ASN A 147 -10.44 3.20 -9.74
N LEU A 148 -10.29 4.44 -10.21
CA LEU A 148 -9.77 4.75 -11.55
C LEU A 148 -8.23 4.88 -11.59
N GLY A 149 -7.55 4.66 -10.47
CA GLY A 149 -6.10 4.79 -10.29
C GLY A 149 -5.69 5.88 -9.29
N GLU A 150 -6.60 6.80 -8.94
CA GLU A 150 -6.36 7.93 -8.04
C GLU A 150 -7.06 7.77 -6.67
N GLY A 151 -7.62 6.58 -6.39
CA GLY A 151 -8.45 6.32 -5.22
C GLY A 151 -9.90 6.02 -5.62
N ILE A 152 -10.73 5.70 -4.61
CA ILE A 152 -12.14 5.39 -4.81
C ILE A 152 -12.91 6.68 -5.15
N GLU A 153 -13.65 6.66 -6.25
CA GLU A 153 -14.45 7.78 -6.75
C GLU A 153 -15.85 7.28 -7.13
N TYR A 154 -16.89 8.07 -6.83
CA TYR A 154 -18.24 7.85 -7.34
C TYR A 154 -18.30 8.31 -8.79
N VAL A 155 -18.71 7.43 -9.69
CA VAL A 155 -18.69 7.67 -11.14
C VAL A 155 -19.93 7.11 -11.82
N GLY A 156 -20.30 7.69 -12.97
CA GLY A 156 -21.22 7.09 -13.92
C GLY A 156 -20.42 6.31 -14.96
N LEU A 157 -20.79 5.07 -15.22
CA LEU A 157 -19.99 4.12 -16.00
C LEU A 157 -20.88 3.37 -16.99
N ASP A 158 -20.53 3.41 -18.28
CA ASP A 158 -21.18 2.67 -19.35
C ASP A 158 -20.15 1.78 -20.05
N LEU A 159 -20.43 0.47 -20.07
CA LEU A 159 -19.58 -0.53 -20.73
C LEU A 159 -20.06 -0.72 -22.16
N VAL A 160 -19.13 -0.79 -23.10
CA VAL A 160 -19.45 -0.95 -24.52
C VAL A 160 -18.74 -2.14 -25.15
N GLU A 161 -19.41 -2.76 -26.13
CA GLU A 161 -18.88 -3.83 -26.96
C GLU A 161 -18.66 -3.33 -28.40
N TYR A 162 -17.78 -4.00 -29.16
CA TYR A 162 -17.61 -3.68 -30.57
C TYR A 162 -18.86 -4.07 -31.36
N ARG A 163 -19.33 -3.13 -32.19
CA ARG A 163 -20.56 -3.31 -32.96
C ARG A 163 -20.39 -4.37 -34.05
N GLY A 164 -21.37 -5.27 -34.14
CA GLY A 164 -21.47 -6.23 -35.25
C GLY A 164 -20.51 -7.42 -35.18
N THR A 165 -19.85 -7.65 -34.04
CA THR A 165 -19.08 -8.87 -33.80
C THR A 165 -19.96 -9.99 -33.22
N GLU A 166 -19.72 -11.23 -33.66
CA GLU A 166 -20.38 -12.43 -33.09
C GLU A 166 -19.81 -12.74 -31.69
N ALA A 167 -18.49 -12.62 -31.52
CA ALA A 167 -17.85 -12.65 -30.22
C ALA A 167 -17.90 -11.26 -29.59
N LYS A 168 -18.71 -11.11 -28.54
CA LYS A 168 -18.86 -9.85 -27.80
C LYS A 168 -17.65 -9.62 -26.90
N THR A 169 -16.68 -8.87 -27.42
CA THR A 169 -15.49 -8.38 -26.72
C THR A 169 -15.72 -6.97 -26.21
N LEU A 170 -15.13 -6.64 -25.07
CA LEU A 170 -15.20 -5.29 -24.49
C LEU A 170 -14.46 -4.30 -25.40
N ALA A 171 -15.16 -3.30 -25.93
CA ALA A 171 -14.56 -2.19 -26.66
C ALA A 171 -13.99 -1.13 -25.72
N GLY A 172 -14.64 -0.95 -24.58
CA GLY A 172 -14.14 -0.04 -23.55
C GLY A 172 -15.17 0.31 -22.50
N MET A 173 -14.81 1.31 -21.72
CA MET A 173 -15.59 1.84 -20.62
C MET A 173 -15.62 3.36 -20.72
N TYR A 174 -16.81 3.92 -20.91
CA TYR A 174 -17.03 5.36 -20.79
C TYR A 174 -17.34 5.68 -19.33
N VAL A 175 -16.66 6.70 -18.80
CA VAL A 175 -16.81 7.14 -17.42
C VAL A 175 -17.11 8.62 -17.40
N ILE A 176 -18.09 9.04 -16.60
CA ILE A 176 -18.32 10.43 -16.21
C ILE A 176 -18.03 10.55 -14.73
N ARG A 177 -17.10 11.44 -14.38
CA ARG A 177 -16.61 11.61 -13.00
C ARG A 177 -17.49 12.58 -12.20
N HIS A 178 -17.43 12.47 -10.88
CA HIS A 178 -18.20 13.28 -9.94
C HIS A 178 -17.30 13.90 -8.85
N GLY A 179 -17.90 14.54 -7.84
CA GLY A 179 -17.15 15.17 -6.75
C GLY A 179 -16.25 16.31 -7.24
N THR A 180 -14.93 16.17 -7.02
CA THR A 180 -13.95 17.19 -7.43
C THR A 180 -13.78 17.28 -8.94
N ASN A 181 -13.99 16.17 -9.66
CA ASN A 181 -13.82 16.07 -11.12
C ASN A 181 -15.17 16.10 -11.85
N PHE A 182 -16.19 16.70 -11.24
CA PHE A 182 -17.56 16.62 -11.70
C PHE A 182 -17.74 17.03 -13.17
N GLY A 183 -18.25 16.09 -13.98
CA GLY A 183 -18.53 16.31 -15.40
C GLY A 183 -17.34 16.05 -16.33
N GLU A 184 -16.18 15.63 -15.83
CA GLU A 184 -15.08 15.13 -16.65
C GLU A 184 -15.42 13.75 -17.22
N ALA A 185 -15.39 13.62 -18.55
CA ALA A 185 -15.68 12.37 -19.24
C ALA A 185 -14.38 11.71 -19.71
N LEU A 186 -14.21 10.43 -19.37
CA LEU A 186 -13.07 9.59 -19.75
C LEU A 186 -13.55 8.42 -20.60
N PHE A 187 -12.68 7.96 -21.50
CA PHE A 187 -12.92 6.73 -22.25
C PHE A 187 -11.68 5.82 -22.16
N TYR A 188 -11.86 4.66 -21.54
CA TYR A 188 -10.85 3.61 -21.46
C TYR A 188 -11.07 2.62 -22.62
N HIS A 189 -10.27 2.77 -23.68
CA HIS A 189 -10.41 2.04 -24.94
C HIS A 189 -9.52 0.80 -24.99
N THR A 190 -10.02 -0.32 -25.52
CA THR A 190 -9.29 -1.61 -25.56
C THR A 190 -8.54 -1.88 -26.85
N ARG A 191 -8.72 -1.07 -27.90
CA ARG A 191 -8.27 -1.35 -29.29
C ARG A 191 -6.78 -1.63 -29.48
N ASN A 192 -5.94 -1.15 -28.57
CA ASN A 192 -4.48 -1.29 -28.66
C ASN A 192 -3.90 -2.27 -27.62
N LEU A 193 -4.74 -3.03 -26.94
CA LEU A 193 -4.29 -4.04 -25.99
C LEU A 193 -3.80 -5.27 -26.74
N THR A 194 -2.74 -5.88 -26.22
CA THR A 194 -2.18 -7.14 -26.72
C THR A 194 -3.15 -8.30 -26.53
N GLU A 195 -4.01 -8.20 -25.51
CA GLU A 195 -5.01 -9.21 -25.15
C GLU A 195 -6.43 -8.63 -25.24
N ASN A 196 -7.34 -9.41 -25.81
CA ASN A 196 -8.75 -9.03 -25.92
C ASN A 196 -9.49 -9.35 -24.63
N LEU A 197 -10.12 -8.34 -24.04
CA LEU A 197 -11.03 -8.51 -22.90
C LEU A 197 -12.38 -9.06 -23.37
N ILE A 198 -12.93 -10.01 -22.62
CA ILE A 198 -14.31 -10.48 -22.86
C ILE A 198 -15.30 -9.35 -22.56
N GLY A 199 -16.40 -9.27 -23.32
CA GLY A 199 -17.47 -8.31 -23.05
C GLY A 199 -18.41 -8.77 -21.92
N PRO A 200 -19.25 -7.85 -21.39
CA PRO A 200 -20.22 -8.16 -20.34
C PRO A 200 -21.15 -9.33 -20.66
N LYS A 201 -21.56 -9.48 -21.93
CA LYS A 201 -22.39 -10.64 -22.34
C LYS A 201 -21.63 -11.95 -22.17
N THR A 202 -20.42 -12.02 -22.73
CA THR A 202 -19.55 -13.20 -22.65
C THR A 202 -19.25 -13.58 -21.21
N ALA A 203 -19.00 -12.60 -20.34
CA ALA A 203 -18.79 -12.84 -18.91
C ALA A 203 -20.02 -13.47 -18.25
N ARG A 204 -21.22 -12.95 -18.54
CA ARG A 204 -22.49 -13.49 -18.00
C ARG A 204 -22.73 -14.92 -18.45
N ASP A 205 -22.53 -15.20 -19.73
CA ASP A 205 -22.73 -16.55 -20.30
C ASP A 205 -21.72 -17.54 -19.70
N THR A 206 -20.48 -17.11 -19.48
CA THR A 206 -19.42 -17.92 -18.83
C THR A 206 -19.80 -18.24 -17.39
N TYR A 207 -20.15 -17.23 -16.58
CA TYR A 207 -20.61 -17.42 -15.20
C TYR A 207 -21.84 -18.35 -15.12
N GLN A 208 -22.83 -18.16 -16.00
CA GLN A 208 -24.01 -19.02 -16.04
C GLN A 208 -23.65 -20.48 -16.33
N THR A 209 -22.67 -20.71 -17.20
CA THR A 209 -22.20 -22.05 -17.55
C THR A 209 -21.49 -22.72 -16.37
N GLU A 210 -20.53 -22.03 -15.75
CA GLU A 210 -19.76 -22.58 -14.62
C GLU A 210 -20.63 -22.80 -13.38
N ALA A 211 -21.49 -21.84 -13.03
CA ALA A 211 -22.37 -21.92 -11.85
C ALA A 211 -23.72 -22.60 -12.13
N THR A 212 -23.87 -23.36 -13.23
CA THR A 212 -25.17 -23.91 -13.67
C THR A 212 -25.86 -24.73 -12.56
N GLN A 213 -25.11 -25.55 -11.82
CA GLN A 213 -25.67 -26.40 -10.77
C GLN A 213 -26.29 -25.56 -9.65
N GLU A 214 -25.55 -24.60 -9.11
CA GLU A 214 -26.03 -23.72 -8.03
C GLU A 214 -27.18 -22.82 -8.50
N ILE A 215 -27.07 -22.24 -9.70
CA ILE A 215 -28.13 -21.40 -10.29
C ILE A 215 -29.44 -22.19 -10.46
N SER A 216 -29.36 -23.47 -10.84
CA SER A 216 -30.55 -24.32 -11.03
C SER A 216 -31.34 -24.56 -9.73
N LEU A 217 -30.68 -24.43 -8.57
CA LEU A 217 -31.31 -24.55 -7.25
C LEU A 217 -32.03 -23.26 -6.81
N ILE A 218 -31.78 -22.15 -7.50
CA ILE A 218 -32.38 -20.85 -7.20
C ILE A 218 -33.73 -20.73 -7.91
N ALA A 219 -34.82 -20.74 -7.13
CA ALA A 219 -36.16 -20.56 -7.66
C ALA A 219 -36.31 -19.17 -8.32
N GLY A 220 -36.72 -19.16 -9.60
CA GLY A 220 -36.84 -17.91 -10.37
C GLY A 220 -35.52 -17.17 -10.52
N ALA A 221 -34.41 -17.88 -10.72
CA ALA A 221 -33.09 -17.29 -10.87
C ALA A 221 -33.06 -16.20 -11.95
N ARG A 222 -32.56 -15.03 -11.58
CA ARG A 222 -32.34 -13.90 -12.50
C ARG A 222 -31.01 -13.24 -12.19
N ASN A 223 -30.18 -13.08 -13.22
CA ASN A 223 -28.97 -12.26 -13.10
C ASN A 223 -29.36 -10.78 -13.04
N GLY A 224 -28.73 -10.06 -12.11
CA GLY A 224 -28.82 -8.61 -12.01
C GLY A 224 -27.82 -7.91 -12.92
N ASN A 225 -27.51 -6.66 -12.55
CA ASN A 225 -26.61 -5.80 -13.30
C ASN A 225 -25.20 -6.39 -13.32
N THR A 226 -24.53 -6.29 -14.47
CA THR A 226 -23.13 -6.70 -14.62
C THR A 226 -22.25 -5.49 -14.41
N LEU A 227 -21.59 -5.44 -13.25
CA LEU A 227 -20.70 -4.35 -12.87
C LEU A 227 -19.26 -4.73 -13.17
N PHE A 228 -18.38 -3.75 -13.38
CA PHE A 228 -16.98 -3.95 -13.75
C PHE A 228 -16.07 -3.28 -12.73
N TYR A 229 -15.21 -4.07 -12.08
CA TYR A 229 -14.38 -3.62 -10.97
C TYR A 229 -12.90 -4.00 -11.16
N PRO A 230 -11.96 -3.05 -10.99
CA PRO A 230 -10.55 -3.36 -10.82
C PRO A 230 -10.29 -3.89 -9.39
N LEU A 231 -9.86 -5.14 -9.26
CA LEU A 231 -9.59 -5.82 -7.99
C LEU A 231 -8.29 -6.63 -8.10
N GLY A 232 -7.44 -6.61 -7.07
CA GLY A 232 -6.29 -7.52 -6.97
C GLY A 232 -5.34 -7.52 -8.17
N GLY A 233 -5.15 -6.38 -8.86
CA GLY A 233 -4.27 -6.27 -10.03
C GLY A 233 -4.90 -6.70 -11.36
N SER A 234 -6.18 -7.07 -11.37
CA SER A 234 -6.93 -7.40 -12.59
C SER A 234 -8.28 -6.67 -12.59
N VAL A 235 -9.10 -6.91 -13.61
CA VAL A 235 -10.46 -6.40 -13.75
C VAL A 235 -11.46 -7.54 -13.87
N TYR A 236 -12.58 -7.41 -13.15
CA TYR A 236 -13.57 -8.46 -13.01
C TYR A 236 -14.98 -7.94 -13.26
N TYR A 237 -15.80 -8.79 -13.88
CA TYR A 237 -17.24 -8.63 -13.94
C TYR A 237 -17.88 -9.20 -12.69
N TYR A 238 -18.56 -8.36 -11.91
CA TYR A 238 -19.42 -8.79 -10.81
C TYR A 238 -20.85 -9.00 -11.32
N ILE A 239 -21.40 -10.20 -11.10
CA ILE A 239 -22.70 -10.62 -11.62
C ILE A 239 -23.52 -11.26 -10.49
N PRO A 240 -24.44 -10.52 -9.85
CA PRO A 240 -25.32 -11.08 -8.82
C PRO A 240 -26.45 -11.90 -9.44
N THR A 241 -26.84 -12.99 -8.79
CA THR A 241 -28.02 -13.81 -9.13
C THR A 241 -29.03 -13.76 -8.00
N TYR A 242 -30.24 -13.29 -8.33
CA TYR A 242 -31.36 -13.15 -7.40
C TYR A 242 -32.37 -14.28 -7.59
N SER A 243 -33.06 -14.64 -6.51
CA SER A 243 -34.32 -15.37 -6.56
C SER A 243 -35.48 -14.38 -6.62
N THR A 244 -36.45 -14.61 -7.52
CA THR A 244 -37.61 -13.71 -7.70
C THR A 244 -38.95 -14.36 -7.32
N VAL A 245 -39.01 -15.04 -6.17
CA VAL A 245 -40.23 -15.72 -5.70
C VAL A 245 -41.12 -14.77 -4.90
N GLY A 246 -42.43 -14.78 -5.18
CA GLY A 246 -43.42 -14.03 -4.40
C GLY A 246 -43.32 -12.50 -4.52
N GLY A 247 -42.69 -12.00 -5.59
CA GLY A 247 -42.48 -10.56 -5.81
C GLY A 247 -41.30 -9.97 -5.02
N LEU A 248 -40.58 -10.77 -4.24
CA LEU A 248 -39.35 -10.37 -3.56
C LEU A 248 -38.13 -10.76 -4.39
N GLN A 249 -37.12 -9.90 -4.43
CA GLN A 249 -35.81 -10.21 -5.00
C GLN A 249 -34.80 -10.39 -3.87
N GLN A 250 -34.20 -11.57 -3.75
CA GLN A 250 -33.19 -11.86 -2.75
C GLN A 250 -31.92 -12.36 -3.43
N LEU A 251 -30.77 -11.77 -3.09
CA LEU A 251 -29.46 -12.25 -3.55
C LEU A 251 -29.26 -13.68 -3.04
N LYS A 252 -28.90 -14.59 -3.95
CA LYS A 252 -28.65 -16.01 -3.62
C LYS A 252 -27.27 -16.48 -4.03
N LEU A 253 -26.71 -15.87 -5.08
CA LEU A 253 -25.38 -16.18 -5.58
C LEU A 253 -24.76 -14.90 -6.15
N ALA A 254 -23.45 -14.80 -6.10
CA ALA A 254 -22.67 -13.79 -6.79
C ALA A 254 -21.58 -14.48 -7.59
N GLY A 255 -21.30 -13.97 -8.79
CA GLY A 255 -20.19 -14.42 -9.63
C GLY A 255 -19.21 -13.28 -9.90
N PHE A 256 -17.93 -13.60 -9.87
CA PHE A 256 -16.85 -12.81 -10.44
C PHE A 256 -16.28 -13.53 -11.66
N VAL A 257 -16.10 -12.80 -12.76
CA VAL A 257 -15.46 -13.32 -13.96
C VAL A 257 -14.29 -12.43 -14.32
N ASN A 258 -13.07 -12.98 -14.36
CA ASN A 258 -11.89 -12.23 -14.78
C ASN A 258 -12.01 -11.88 -16.27
N ALA A 259 -11.83 -10.61 -16.62
CA ALA A 259 -12.07 -10.14 -17.98
C ALA A 259 -11.00 -10.59 -18.99
N PHE A 260 -9.81 -10.97 -18.52
CA PHE A 260 -8.72 -11.50 -19.35
C PHE A 260 -8.79 -13.03 -19.44
N SER A 261 -8.75 -13.71 -18.29
CA SER A 261 -8.60 -15.18 -18.24
C SER A 261 -9.92 -15.94 -18.33
N ARG A 262 -11.06 -15.26 -18.18
CA ARG A 262 -12.42 -15.85 -18.12
C ARG A 262 -12.67 -16.76 -16.92
N ILE A 263 -11.73 -16.81 -15.97
CA ILE A 263 -11.89 -17.62 -14.77
C ILE A 263 -13.05 -17.07 -13.95
N VAL A 264 -13.87 -17.98 -13.45
CA VAL A 264 -15.07 -17.70 -12.67
C VAL A 264 -14.84 -18.12 -11.23
N GLY A 265 -15.21 -17.26 -10.30
CA GLY A 265 -15.43 -17.61 -8.90
C GLY A 265 -16.84 -17.17 -8.52
N TYR A 266 -17.56 -17.98 -7.76
CA TYR A 266 -18.93 -17.74 -7.34
C TYR A 266 -19.18 -18.17 -5.89
N GLY A 267 -20.18 -17.57 -5.26
CA GLY A 267 -20.42 -17.81 -3.85
C GLY A 267 -21.65 -17.10 -3.34
N SER A 268 -21.96 -17.27 -2.06
CA SER A 268 -23.19 -16.73 -1.46
C SER A 268 -23.25 -15.20 -1.46
N GLY A 269 -22.09 -14.55 -1.59
CA GLY A 269 -21.94 -13.11 -1.79
C GLY A 269 -20.60 -12.77 -2.45
N ALA A 270 -20.35 -11.47 -2.63
CA ALA A 270 -19.18 -10.97 -3.35
C ALA A 270 -17.85 -11.45 -2.75
N PHE A 271 -17.72 -11.49 -1.42
CA PHE A 271 -16.49 -11.91 -0.76
C PHE A 271 -16.16 -13.39 -1.04
N ASP A 272 -17.13 -14.28 -0.89
CA ASP A 272 -16.97 -15.71 -1.16
C ASP A 272 -16.64 -15.95 -2.64
N ALA A 273 -17.40 -15.31 -3.53
CA ALA A 273 -17.21 -15.40 -4.98
C ALA A 273 -15.82 -14.92 -5.42
N TYR A 274 -15.31 -13.86 -4.79
CA TYR A 274 -13.97 -13.38 -5.06
C TYR A 274 -12.93 -14.39 -4.59
N ASN A 275 -13.04 -14.90 -3.35
CA ASN A 275 -12.06 -15.85 -2.81
C ASN A 275 -11.98 -17.17 -3.59
N GLU A 276 -13.10 -17.63 -4.19
CA GLU A 276 -13.11 -18.85 -5.01
C GLU A 276 -12.30 -18.70 -6.32
N LEU A 277 -11.93 -17.49 -6.73
CA LEU A 277 -11.13 -17.30 -7.94
C LEU A 277 -9.74 -17.96 -7.85
N GLU A 278 -9.22 -18.21 -6.64
CA GLU A 278 -7.92 -18.87 -6.30
C GLU A 278 -6.66 -18.37 -7.04
N ASN A 279 -6.76 -17.30 -7.84
CA ASN A 279 -5.72 -16.77 -8.74
C ASN A 279 -5.26 -15.38 -8.31
N PHE A 280 -4.87 -15.26 -7.04
CA PHE A 280 -4.36 -13.99 -6.51
C PHE A 280 -2.85 -13.94 -6.62
N GLY A 281 -2.30 -12.82 -7.06
CA GLY A 281 -0.89 -12.52 -6.84
C GLY A 281 -0.56 -12.56 -5.33
N PRO A 282 0.71 -12.73 -4.96
CA PRO A 282 1.09 -12.86 -3.56
C PRO A 282 0.69 -11.62 -2.74
N ARG A 283 0.33 -11.81 -1.47
CA ARG A 283 -0.13 -10.73 -0.59
C ARG A 283 1.02 -10.00 0.13
N PRO A 284 0.83 -8.73 0.53
CA PRO A 284 1.84 -8.01 1.31
C PRO A 284 2.28 -8.77 2.55
N PHE A 285 3.57 -8.69 2.85
CA PHE A 285 4.23 -9.38 3.96
C PHE A 285 5.41 -8.55 4.45
N THR A 286 5.89 -8.85 5.67
CA THR A 286 6.93 -8.04 6.32
C THR A 286 8.25 -8.79 6.42
N LEU A 287 9.36 -8.05 6.25
CA LEU A 287 10.73 -8.52 6.39
C LEU A 287 11.39 -7.84 7.61
N SER A 288 12.08 -8.63 8.42
CA SER A 288 12.90 -8.22 9.57
C SER A 288 14.22 -9.00 9.62
N SER A 289 15.10 -8.63 10.54
CA SER A 289 16.39 -9.29 10.78
C SER A 289 16.66 -9.42 12.29
N ASN A 290 17.48 -10.38 12.67
CA ASN A 290 18.04 -10.48 14.02
C ASN A 290 19.46 -9.87 14.13
N ALA A 291 19.93 -9.16 13.09
CA ALA A 291 21.20 -8.46 13.11
C ALA A 291 21.25 -7.44 14.27
N ASP A 292 22.42 -7.29 14.86
CA ASP A 292 22.68 -6.20 15.79
C ASP A 292 22.70 -4.84 15.05
N ASN A 293 22.70 -3.74 15.81
CA ASN A 293 22.72 -2.40 15.23
C ASN A 293 23.83 -1.52 15.84
N PRO A 294 24.98 -1.36 15.15
CA PRO A 294 25.37 -2.06 13.93
C PRO A 294 25.69 -3.55 14.18
N ASP A 295 25.64 -4.35 13.11
CA ASP A 295 26.04 -5.76 13.09
C ASP A 295 27.57 -5.88 13.12
N ILE A 296 28.12 -6.71 14.00
CA ILE A 296 29.57 -6.72 14.29
C ILE A 296 30.34 -7.93 13.76
N ASP A 297 29.64 -8.96 13.26
CA ASP A 297 30.24 -10.21 12.79
C ASP A 297 29.89 -10.54 11.32
N GLY A 298 29.08 -9.69 10.66
CA GLY A 298 28.64 -9.88 9.29
C GLY A 298 27.71 -11.07 9.10
N SER A 299 27.09 -11.56 10.17
CA SER A 299 26.34 -12.83 10.20
C SER A 299 25.00 -12.70 10.93
N PHE A 300 23.90 -12.84 10.20
CA PHE A 300 22.56 -12.70 10.75
C PHE A 300 21.54 -13.51 9.93
N ILE A 301 20.29 -13.51 10.38
CA ILE A 301 19.16 -14.19 9.78
C ILE A 301 18.10 -13.15 9.41
N LEU A 302 17.76 -13.12 8.13
CA LEU A 302 16.56 -12.46 7.63
C LEU A 302 15.35 -13.34 7.95
N ASN A 303 14.28 -12.73 8.47
CA ASN A 303 13.03 -13.39 8.80
C ASN A 303 11.88 -12.62 8.13
N TRP A 304 10.90 -13.31 7.54
CA TRP A 304 9.72 -12.66 6.99
C TRP A 304 8.44 -13.40 7.31
N THR A 305 7.30 -12.69 7.32
CA THR A 305 5.99 -13.34 7.46
C THR A 305 5.60 -14.05 6.16
N GLU A 306 4.78 -15.09 6.26
CA GLU A 306 4.22 -15.75 5.07
C GLU A 306 3.42 -14.74 4.23
N SER A 307 3.61 -14.83 2.92
CA SER A 307 2.83 -14.11 1.90
C SER A 307 1.81 -15.09 1.32
N GLN A 308 0.53 -14.85 1.56
CA GLN A 308 -0.54 -15.70 1.01
C GLN A 308 -0.46 -15.76 -0.52
N PHE A 309 -0.73 -16.94 -1.07
CA PHE A 309 -0.67 -17.25 -2.51
C PHE A 309 0.73 -17.19 -3.13
N ALA A 310 1.80 -17.02 -2.34
CA ALA A 310 3.16 -17.15 -2.86
C ALA A 310 3.50 -18.61 -3.18
N ASP A 311 4.04 -18.87 -4.36
CA ASP A 311 4.62 -20.17 -4.73
C ASP A 311 6.13 -20.21 -4.41
N SER A 312 6.78 -19.05 -4.42
CA SER A 312 8.21 -18.93 -4.16
C SER A 312 8.62 -17.56 -3.60
N TYR A 313 9.82 -17.50 -3.03
CA TYR A 313 10.49 -16.26 -2.63
C TYR A 313 11.84 -16.08 -3.33
N SER A 314 12.24 -14.83 -3.53
CA SER A 314 13.58 -14.45 -3.98
C SER A 314 14.18 -13.39 -3.05
N VAL A 315 15.46 -13.54 -2.69
CA VAL A 315 16.19 -12.63 -1.80
C VAL A 315 17.08 -11.72 -2.64
N TYR A 316 16.96 -10.42 -2.43
CA TYR A 316 17.78 -9.39 -3.05
C TYR A 316 18.66 -8.70 -2.01
N ARG A 317 19.90 -8.40 -2.39
CA ARG A 317 20.86 -7.58 -1.63
C ARG A 317 21.40 -6.47 -2.53
N ASN A 318 21.28 -5.21 -2.13
CA ASN A 318 21.69 -4.04 -2.92
C ASN A 318 21.14 -4.10 -4.36
N SER A 319 19.85 -4.40 -4.50
CA SER A 319 19.14 -4.63 -5.77
C SER A 319 19.62 -5.82 -6.62
N SER A 320 20.61 -6.59 -6.16
CA SER A 320 21.10 -7.79 -6.85
C SER A 320 20.47 -9.05 -6.27
N LEU A 321 20.01 -9.95 -7.13
CA LEU A 321 19.44 -11.23 -6.73
C LEU A 321 20.53 -12.15 -6.15
N ILE A 322 20.36 -12.59 -4.90
CA ILE A 322 21.33 -13.48 -4.23
C ILE A 322 20.78 -14.89 -3.99
N ALA A 323 19.46 -15.06 -3.92
CA ALA A 323 18.83 -16.38 -3.83
C ALA A 323 17.49 -16.38 -4.58
N PRO A 324 17.37 -17.10 -5.72
CA PRO A 324 16.11 -17.27 -6.43
C PRO A 324 15.31 -18.49 -5.95
N ASN A 325 13.99 -18.47 -6.19
CA ASN A 325 13.10 -19.63 -6.15
C ASN A 325 13.14 -20.44 -4.83
N LEU A 326 13.22 -19.75 -3.69
CA LEU A 326 13.04 -20.38 -2.38
C LEU A 326 11.58 -20.88 -2.26
N PRO A 327 11.34 -22.03 -1.61
CA PRO A 327 10.00 -22.59 -1.48
C PRO A 327 9.08 -21.67 -0.65
N SER A 328 7.78 -21.69 -0.94
CA SER A 328 6.76 -20.90 -0.22
C SER A 328 6.69 -21.17 1.29
N SER A 329 7.14 -22.34 1.75
CA SER A 329 7.23 -22.67 3.18
C SER A 329 8.44 -22.04 3.88
N GLN A 330 9.41 -21.48 3.14
CA GLN A 330 10.62 -20.89 3.72
C GLN A 330 10.38 -19.42 4.05
N THR A 331 10.59 -19.07 5.32
CA THR A 331 10.39 -17.73 5.87
C THR A 331 11.65 -17.14 6.50
N THR A 332 12.80 -17.77 6.28
CA THR A 332 14.09 -17.34 6.82
C THR A 332 15.23 -17.52 5.81
N TYR A 333 16.27 -16.68 5.92
CA TYR A 333 17.48 -16.79 5.11
C TYR A 333 18.71 -16.32 5.90
N SER A 334 19.72 -17.18 6.03
CA SER A 334 20.97 -16.87 6.73
C SER A 334 21.93 -16.08 5.82
N ILE A 335 22.47 -15.00 6.37
CA ILE A 335 23.51 -14.15 5.79
C ILE A 335 24.79 -14.37 6.60
N SER A 336 25.92 -14.43 5.90
CA SER A 336 27.25 -14.53 6.53
C SER A 336 28.32 -13.99 5.60
N GLY A 337 29.50 -13.71 6.14
CA GLY A 337 30.69 -13.32 5.37
C GLY A 337 30.58 -11.93 4.72
N LEU A 338 29.81 -11.02 5.32
CA LEU A 338 29.80 -9.63 4.91
C LEU A 338 31.04 -8.90 5.41
N SER A 339 31.50 -7.91 4.66
CA SER A 339 32.48 -6.92 5.14
C SER A 339 31.77 -5.69 5.68
N THR A 340 32.49 -4.83 6.41
CA THR A 340 32.00 -3.52 6.86
C THR A 340 31.37 -2.74 5.70
N GLY A 341 30.15 -2.24 5.92
CA GLY A 341 29.37 -1.50 4.93
C GLY A 341 27.87 -1.51 5.21
N THR A 342 27.15 -0.75 4.39
CA THR A 342 25.68 -0.72 4.39
C THR A 342 25.12 -1.72 3.39
N TYR A 343 24.16 -2.52 3.81
CA TYR A 343 23.47 -3.48 2.95
C TYR A 343 21.96 -3.28 3.03
N GLU A 344 21.31 -3.32 1.87
CA GLU A 344 19.86 -3.25 1.74
C GLU A 344 19.30 -4.59 1.28
N TYR A 345 18.28 -5.07 1.96
CA TYR A 345 17.63 -6.35 1.67
C TYR A 345 16.16 -6.18 1.32
N LEU A 346 15.72 -6.99 0.36
CA LEU A 346 14.32 -7.08 -0.04
C LEU A 346 13.98 -8.52 -0.36
N ILE A 347 12.82 -9.00 0.07
CA ILE A 347 12.28 -10.29 -0.34
C ILE A 347 11.17 -10.04 -1.35
N GLN A 348 11.16 -10.78 -2.45
CA GLN A 348 10.06 -10.78 -3.40
C GLN A 348 9.34 -12.12 -3.32
N ALA A 349 8.03 -12.09 -3.06
CA ALA A 349 7.17 -13.26 -3.20
C ALA A 349 6.61 -13.30 -4.62
N SER A 350 6.49 -14.51 -5.19
CA SER A 350 6.10 -14.71 -6.58
C SER A 350 5.18 -15.91 -6.75
N ASN A 351 4.25 -15.79 -7.68
CA ASN A 351 3.48 -16.89 -8.27
C ASN A 351 3.22 -16.61 -9.76
N GLU A 352 2.42 -17.43 -10.43
CA GLU A 352 2.08 -17.22 -11.85
C GLU A 352 1.23 -15.96 -12.12
N PHE A 353 0.60 -15.37 -11.10
CA PHE A 353 -0.27 -14.21 -11.18
C PHE A 353 0.42 -12.88 -10.81
N GLY A 354 1.66 -12.91 -10.34
CA GLY A 354 2.46 -11.72 -10.11
C GLY A 354 3.45 -11.83 -8.97
N ASN A 355 4.03 -10.68 -8.63
CA ASN A 355 5.04 -10.54 -7.60
C ASN A 355 4.67 -9.43 -6.61
N VAL A 356 5.04 -9.60 -5.35
CA VAL A 356 4.97 -8.54 -4.32
C VAL A 356 6.29 -8.48 -3.55
N SER A 357 6.78 -7.27 -3.28
CA SER A 357 7.97 -7.05 -2.47
C SER A 357 7.59 -6.92 -1.00
N SER A 358 8.47 -7.37 -0.10
CA SER A 358 8.35 -7.17 1.34
C SER A 358 8.30 -5.68 1.70
N ASN A 359 7.65 -5.35 2.83
CA ASN A 359 7.64 -4.00 3.40
C ASN A 359 7.22 -2.91 2.39
N ASP A 360 6.24 -3.20 1.52
CA ASP A 360 5.76 -2.30 0.47
C ASP A 360 6.88 -1.73 -0.41
N ASN A 361 7.85 -2.58 -0.75
CA ASN A 361 9.01 -2.25 -1.59
C ASN A 361 10.01 -1.27 -0.92
N ILE A 362 9.95 -1.12 0.40
CA ILE A 362 10.95 -0.39 1.20
C ILE A 362 12.02 -1.40 1.68
N PRO A 363 13.29 -1.29 1.25
CA PRO A 363 14.33 -2.21 1.66
C PRO A 363 14.64 -2.14 3.17
N LEU A 364 14.99 -3.29 3.77
CA LEU A 364 15.56 -3.36 5.10
C LEU A 364 17.05 -3.02 5.05
N THR A 365 17.47 -1.93 5.69
CA THR A 365 18.87 -1.51 5.76
C THR A 365 19.56 -2.09 6.99
N ILE A 366 20.69 -2.77 6.80
CA ILE A 366 21.57 -3.28 7.86
C ILE A 366 22.94 -2.61 7.72
N GLN A 367 23.44 -2.05 8.82
CA GLN A 367 24.81 -1.53 8.91
C GLN A 367 25.70 -2.61 9.51
N VAL A 368 26.73 -3.01 8.79
CA VAL A 368 27.73 -3.97 9.26
C VAL A 368 29.02 -3.20 9.56
N ASN A 369 29.53 -3.33 10.79
CA ASN A 369 30.74 -2.71 11.27
C ASN A 369 31.65 -3.79 11.89
N ILE A 370 32.52 -4.39 11.08
CA ILE A 370 33.52 -5.35 11.54
C ILE A 370 34.79 -4.60 11.93
N PHE A 371 35.34 -4.98 13.07
CA PHE A 371 36.55 -4.40 13.66
C PHE A 371 37.68 -5.44 13.67
N ASP A 372 38.81 -5.10 13.07
CA ASP A 372 40.01 -5.95 13.00
C ASP A 372 40.82 -5.83 14.31
N ILE A 373 40.20 -6.20 15.44
CA ILE A 373 40.80 -6.15 16.77
C ILE A 373 40.81 -7.54 17.42
N SER A 374 41.97 -7.99 17.86
CA SER A 374 42.13 -9.17 18.70
C SER A 374 42.22 -8.73 20.16
N PHE A 375 41.69 -9.54 21.07
CA PHE A 375 41.70 -9.20 22.50
C PHE A 375 41.74 -10.43 23.40
N ILE A 376 42.38 -10.28 24.56
CA ILE A 376 42.42 -11.25 25.65
C ILE A 376 42.19 -10.51 26.96
N PHE A 377 41.27 -11.01 27.80
CA PHE A 377 41.06 -10.53 29.16
C PHE A 377 41.23 -11.69 30.14
N GLU A 378 42.15 -11.53 31.09
CA GLU A 378 42.42 -12.50 32.15
C GLU A 378 42.25 -11.81 33.51
N MET A 379 41.68 -12.53 34.48
CA MET A 379 41.48 -12.07 35.85
C MET A 379 41.67 -13.26 36.80
N GLU A 380 42.47 -13.07 37.84
CA GLU A 380 42.60 -14.03 38.93
C GLU A 380 41.31 -14.07 39.77
N ASN A 381 40.98 -15.26 40.27
CA ASN A 381 39.71 -15.51 40.93
C ASN A 381 39.77 -15.41 42.47
N SER A 382 40.88 -14.94 43.04
CA SER A 382 41.05 -14.82 44.49
C SER A 382 41.86 -13.60 44.92
N ILE A 383 41.49 -13.04 46.08
CA ILE A 383 42.26 -12.04 46.84
C ILE A 383 42.48 -12.63 48.24
N ILE A 384 43.71 -12.52 48.78
CA ILE A 384 44.05 -12.94 50.15
C ILE A 384 44.50 -11.70 50.92
N LEU A 385 43.62 -11.12 51.73
CA LEU A 385 43.92 -9.87 52.42
C LEU A 385 44.85 -10.10 53.63
N PRO A 386 45.77 -9.16 53.92
CA PRO A 386 46.07 -7.93 53.19
C PRO A 386 47.18 -8.08 52.13
N ASP A 387 47.69 -9.30 51.93
CA ASP A 387 49.01 -9.54 51.33
C ASP A 387 48.98 -9.80 49.82
N ASP A 388 47.85 -10.26 49.26
CA ASP A 388 47.74 -10.69 47.88
C ASP A 388 46.46 -10.17 47.21
N PHE A 389 46.61 -9.50 46.07
CA PHE A 389 45.54 -8.90 45.29
C PHE A 389 45.38 -9.63 43.95
N ALA A 390 44.17 -9.64 43.38
CA ALA A 390 43.91 -10.36 42.15
C ALA A 390 44.55 -9.64 40.96
N ASN A 391 45.44 -10.33 40.25
CA ASN A 391 46.01 -9.84 39.01
C ASN A 391 44.99 -9.88 37.87
N PHE A 392 45.05 -8.90 36.99
CA PHE A 392 44.39 -8.96 35.70
C PHE A 392 45.33 -8.54 34.57
N ARG A 393 45.03 -9.05 33.38
CA ARG A 393 45.78 -8.79 32.17
C ARG A 393 44.82 -8.53 31.01
N ILE A 394 45.10 -7.45 30.29
CA ILE A 394 44.42 -7.07 29.06
C ILE A 394 45.45 -7.10 27.94
N GLU A 395 45.15 -7.81 26.86
CA GLU A 395 45.86 -7.70 25.60
C GLU A 395 44.90 -7.25 24.52
N LEU A 396 45.34 -6.29 23.71
CA LEU A 396 44.62 -5.79 22.54
C LEU A 396 45.60 -5.70 21.37
N GLU A 397 45.18 -6.04 20.17
CA GLU A 397 45.96 -5.85 18.95
C GLU A 397 45.04 -5.42 17.81
N ASN A 398 45.37 -4.30 17.17
CA ASN A 398 44.75 -3.90 15.92
C ASN A 398 45.50 -4.58 14.77
N PHE A 399 44.95 -5.67 14.25
CA PHE A 399 45.55 -6.45 13.17
C PHE A 399 45.12 -5.99 11.78
N ASN A 400 44.47 -4.83 11.65
CA ASN A 400 44.11 -4.26 10.36
C ASN A 400 45.37 -4.12 9.49
N GLU A 401 45.39 -4.70 8.30
CA GLU A 401 46.56 -4.69 7.40
C GLU A 401 46.73 -3.35 6.64
N THR A 402 45.74 -2.47 6.72
CA THR A 402 45.72 -1.20 5.98
C THR A 402 46.32 -0.06 6.83
N ILE A 403 47.61 0.21 6.61
CA ILE A 403 48.40 1.22 7.36
C ILE A 403 47.80 2.64 7.35
N LEU A 404 46.99 2.97 6.32
CA LEU A 404 46.34 4.28 6.19
C LEU A 404 44.96 4.37 6.85
N SER A 405 44.43 3.27 7.40
CA SER A 405 43.15 3.29 8.10
C SER A 405 43.25 4.17 9.36
N PRO A 406 42.19 4.90 9.72
CA PRO A 406 42.14 5.57 11.01
C PRO A 406 42.31 4.55 12.14
N GLY A 407 43.00 4.94 13.22
CA GLY A 407 43.10 4.10 14.41
C GLY A 407 41.74 3.92 15.07
N TYR A 408 41.56 2.81 15.77
CA TYR A 408 40.35 2.50 16.52
C TYR A 408 40.36 3.23 17.86
N ASP A 409 39.28 3.95 18.22
CA ASP A 409 39.06 4.46 19.57
C ASP A 409 38.60 3.30 20.47
N VAL A 410 39.54 2.73 21.24
CA VAL A 410 39.32 1.52 22.02
C VAL A 410 39.15 1.86 23.50
N LYS A 411 38.02 1.40 24.07
CA LYS A 411 37.75 1.47 25.50
C LYS A 411 37.51 0.09 26.09
N VAL A 412 38.19 -0.19 27.20
CA VAL A 412 37.98 -1.41 27.99
C VAL A 412 37.46 -1.02 29.35
N ASN A 413 36.23 -1.44 29.63
CA ASN A 413 35.59 -1.20 30.92
C ASN A 413 35.55 -2.49 31.74
N LEU A 414 35.87 -2.35 33.02
CA LEU A 414 35.71 -3.40 34.03
C LEU A 414 34.70 -2.94 35.08
N SER A 415 33.59 -3.66 35.19
CA SER A 415 32.62 -3.47 36.26
C SER A 415 32.94 -4.39 37.42
N LEU A 416 33.06 -3.87 38.64
CA LEU A 416 33.21 -4.65 39.87
C LEU A 416 32.04 -4.35 40.81
N TYR A 417 31.39 -5.38 41.37
CA TYR A 417 30.23 -5.20 42.25
C TYR A 417 30.04 -6.34 43.24
N ASN A 418 29.46 -6.04 44.39
CA ASN A 418 29.13 -7.05 45.39
C ASN A 418 27.78 -6.76 46.07
N VAL A 419 27.29 -7.75 46.82
CA VAL A 419 26.19 -7.55 47.77
C VAL A 419 26.79 -7.01 49.06
N GLY A 420 26.55 -5.73 49.34
CA GLY A 420 27.22 -4.99 50.42
C GLY A 420 27.87 -3.71 49.88
N ALA A 421 28.40 -2.87 50.77
CA ALA A 421 29.05 -1.60 50.41
C ALA A 421 30.58 -1.73 50.49
N ALA A 422 31.16 -2.72 49.81
CA ALA A 422 32.60 -2.87 49.76
C ALA A 422 33.22 -1.80 48.85
N THR A 423 34.42 -1.32 49.21
CA THR A 423 35.15 -0.38 48.35
C THR A 423 36.18 -1.14 47.52
N PHE A 424 36.19 -0.89 46.22
CA PHE A 424 37.12 -1.49 45.26
C PHE A 424 38.13 -0.45 44.78
N SER A 425 39.36 -0.88 44.55
CA SER A 425 40.41 -0.07 43.93
C SER A 425 41.16 -0.87 42.89
N ILE A 426 41.46 -0.21 41.78
CA ILE A 426 42.33 -0.74 40.72
C ILE A 426 43.70 -0.10 40.86
N LEU A 427 44.75 -0.93 40.88
CA LEU A 427 46.13 -0.47 40.79
C LEU A 427 46.64 -0.76 39.38
N VAL A 428 46.84 0.30 38.61
CA VAL A 428 47.46 0.29 37.27
C VAL A 428 48.45 1.46 37.17
N PRO A 429 49.33 1.50 36.15
CA PRO A 429 50.37 2.53 36.03
C PRO A 429 49.86 3.98 35.85
N HIS A 430 48.57 4.17 35.57
CA HIS A 430 47.97 5.47 35.28
C HIS A 430 46.67 5.69 36.09
N PRO A 431 46.20 6.94 36.26
CA PRO A 431 44.92 7.20 36.89
C PRO A 431 43.76 6.55 36.10
N VAL A 432 42.78 5.99 36.82
CA VAL A 432 41.63 5.31 36.22
C VAL A 432 40.37 6.13 36.43
N GLU A 433 39.65 6.42 35.35
CA GLU A 433 38.31 7.01 35.45
C GLU A 433 37.33 5.97 36.00
N ASN A 434 36.50 6.36 36.96
CA ASN A 434 35.52 5.46 37.54
C ASN A 434 34.19 6.14 37.87
N SER A 435 33.15 5.33 37.99
CA SER A 435 31.81 5.76 38.39
C SER A 435 31.13 4.69 39.25
N THR A 436 30.41 5.10 40.30
CA THR A 436 29.68 4.18 41.18
C THR A 436 28.27 3.93 40.64
N PHE A 437 27.73 2.72 40.88
CA PHE A 437 26.37 2.36 40.52
C PHE A 437 25.70 1.48 41.57
N THR A 438 24.37 1.45 41.55
CA THR A 438 23.55 0.54 42.36
C THR A 438 22.51 -0.14 41.47
N GLN A 439 22.42 -1.47 41.55
CA GLN A 439 21.46 -2.28 40.79
C GLN A 439 20.85 -3.35 41.70
N GLY A 440 19.62 -3.12 42.14
CA GLY A 440 18.98 -3.99 43.14
C GLY A 440 19.76 -4.00 44.45
N ALA A 441 20.22 -5.19 44.88
CA ALA A 441 21.02 -5.37 46.09
C ALA A 441 22.54 -5.16 45.87
N PHE A 442 22.98 -4.96 44.61
CA PHE A 442 24.37 -4.80 44.27
C PHE A 442 24.80 -3.34 44.27
N THR A 443 25.96 -3.06 44.86
CA THR A 443 26.67 -1.79 44.69
C THR A 443 28.00 -2.07 44.01
N GLY A 444 28.41 -1.17 43.11
CA GLY A 444 29.54 -1.41 42.23
C GLY A 444 30.23 -0.16 41.72
N VAL A 445 31.35 -0.38 41.05
CA VAL A 445 32.18 0.63 40.40
C VAL A 445 32.49 0.16 38.98
N ASN A 446 32.27 1.03 38.00
CA ASN A 446 32.76 0.85 36.64
C ASN A 446 34.09 1.57 36.50
N PHE A 447 35.11 0.87 36.02
CA PHE A 447 36.44 1.39 35.75
C PHE A 447 36.69 1.41 34.24
N THR A 448 37.15 2.54 33.71
CA THR A 448 37.65 2.64 32.32
C THR A 448 39.16 2.42 32.34
N LEU A 449 39.61 1.21 31.98
CA LEU A 449 41.00 0.77 32.12
C LEU A 449 41.86 1.08 30.89
N VAL A 450 41.23 1.09 29.71
CA VAL A 450 41.83 1.52 28.44
C VAL A 450 40.91 2.57 27.83
N ASN A 451 41.48 3.64 27.30
CA ASN A 451 40.78 4.69 26.56
C ASN A 451 41.80 5.37 25.63
N GLU A 452 42.19 4.65 24.59
CA GLU A 452 43.30 5.00 23.72
C GLU A 452 42.96 4.71 22.26
N ILE A 453 43.63 5.43 21.35
CA ILE A 453 43.55 5.13 19.93
C ILE A 453 44.62 4.09 19.60
N ILE A 454 44.23 2.95 19.00
CA ILE A 454 45.15 1.90 18.56
C ILE A 454 45.21 1.91 17.02
N TYR A 455 46.37 2.23 16.46
CA TYR A 455 46.57 2.28 15.00
C TYR A 455 46.82 0.87 14.41
N SER A 456 46.69 0.76 13.09
CA SER A 456 46.97 -0.48 12.34
C SER A 456 48.36 -1.03 12.68
N GLY A 457 48.42 -2.28 13.13
CA GLY A 457 49.63 -2.98 13.54
C GLY A 457 50.11 -2.70 14.97
N GLU A 458 49.41 -1.87 15.74
CA GLU A 458 49.72 -1.62 17.15
C GLU A 458 49.02 -2.60 18.09
N GLY A 459 49.64 -2.84 19.24
CA GLY A 459 49.05 -3.62 20.33
C GLY A 459 49.30 -2.98 21.68
N LEU A 460 48.42 -3.28 22.63
CA LEU A 460 48.44 -2.76 24.00
C LEU A 460 48.34 -3.93 24.98
N ILE A 461 49.27 -3.95 25.95
CA ILE A 461 49.21 -4.87 27.08
C ILE A 461 49.14 -4.05 28.37
N LEU A 462 48.09 -4.27 29.15
CA LEU A 462 47.90 -3.65 30.46
C LEU A 462 47.77 -4.73 31.53
N ASN A 463 48.64 -4.66 32.54
CA ASN A 463 48.52 -5.47 33.75
C ASN A 463 48.10 -4.57 34.92
N GLY A 464 47.28 -5.09 35.81
CA GLY A 464 46.88 -4.39 37.03
C GLY A 464 46.44 -5.33 38.13
N LEU A 465 46.14 -4.74 39.28
CA LEU A 465 45.66 -5.46 40.46
C LEU A 465 44.29 -4.93 40.87
N VAL A 466 43.39 -5.84 41.24
CA VAL A 466 42.14 -5.53 41.92
C VAL A 466 42.34 -5.68 43.42
N SER A 467 42.05 -4.62 44.18
CA SER A 467 42.05 -4.66 45.64
C SER A 467 40.68 -4.32 46.22
N CYS A 468 40.43 -4.82 47.43
CA CYS A 468 39.21 -4.58 48.19
C CYS A 468 39.54 -4.36 49.67
N SER A 469 38.69 -3.59 50.37
CA SER A 469 38.86 -3.27 51.79
C SER A 469 38.20 -4.26 52.75
N THR A 470 37.37 -5.18 52.25
CA THR A 470 36.49 -6.03 53.07
C THR A 470 36.79 -7.51 52.80
N PRO A 471 37.20 -8.30 53.82
CA PRO A 471 37.38 -9.75 53.68
C PRO A 471 36.03 -10.50 53.67
N ASP A 472 36.07 -11.79 53.37
CA ASP A 472 34.90 -12.71 53.40
C ASP A 472 33.75 -12.29 52.47
N ILE A 473 34.06 -11.77 51.27
CA ILE A 473 33.07 -11.36 50.26
C ILE A 473 33.32 -12.02 48.90
N ILE A 474 32.30 -11.95 48.03
CA ILE A 474 32.40 -12.29 46.61
C ILE A 474 32.26 -11.01 45.80
N ILE A 475 33.26 -10.70 44.97
CA ILE A 475 33.23 -9.63 43.98
C ILE A 475 32.82 -10.26 42.66
N ARG A 476 31.79 -9.73 42.01
CA ARG A 476 31.39 -10.08 40.65
C ARG A 476 32.01 -9.10 39.67
N TYR A 477 32.39 -9.57 38.49
CA TYR A 477 32.93 -8.72 37.44
C TYR A 477 32.44 -9.03 36.04
N LYS A 478 32.50 -8.00 35.18
CA LYS A 478 32.26 -8.07 33.73
C LYS A 478 33.22 -7.15 32.98
N TRP A 479 33.67 -7.63 31.83
CA TRP A 479 34.44 -6.87 30.86
C TRP A 479 33.54 -6.39 29.74
N ILE A 480 33.74 -5.15 29.29
CA ILE A 480 33.10 -4.60 28.09
C ILE A 480 34.20 -4.02 27.21
N LEU A 481 34.28 -4.47 25.96
CA LEU A 481 35.15 -3.91 24.93
C LEU A 481 34.30 -3.05 24.00
N ILE A 482 34.70 -1.79 23.87
CA ILE A 482 34.05 -0.79 23.03
C ILE A 482 35.08 -0.32 22.00
N VAL A 483 34.69 -0.32 20.73
CA VAL A 483 35.50 0.19 19.62
C VAL A 483 34.67 1.18 18.82
N ASP A 484 35.18 2.40 18.65
CA ASP A 484 34.49 3.50 17.95
C ASP A 484 33.05 3.71 18.45
N SER A 485 32.87 3.64 19.77
CA SER A 485 31.57 3.73 20.47
C SER A 485 30.59 2.56 20.26
N VAL A 486 31.02 1.47 19.61
CA VAL A 486 30.25 0.22 19.46
C VAL A 486 30.73 -0.80 20.47
N ILE A 487 29.82 -1.42 21.23
CA ILE A 487 30.18 -2.56 22.10
C ILE A 487 30.38 -3.78 21.21
N ILE A 488 31.60 -4.29 21.13
CA ILE A 488 31.93 -5.47 20.29
C ILE A 488 32.09 -6.74 21.12
N TYR A 489 32.23 -6.62 22.43
CA TYR A 489 32.26 -7.77 23.33
C TYR A 489 31.78 -7.39 24.75
N THR A 490 31.02 -8.30 25.35
CA THR A 490 30.68 -8.28 26.78
C THR A 490 30.95 -9.67 27.35
N SER A 491 31.79 -9.76 28.38
CA SER A 491 32.09 -11.06 28.98
C SER A 491 30.87 -11.62 29.71
N PRO A 492 30.79 -12.96 29.85
CA PRO A 492 30.00 -13.57 30.92
C PRO A 492 30.36 -12.96 32.28
N GLU A 493 29.43 -13.06 33.22
CA GLU A 493 29.70 -12.68 34.61
C GLU A 493 30.58 -13.74 35.27
N ASP A 494 31.60 -13.28 35.98
CA ASP A 494 32.50 -14.14 36.73
C ASP A 494 32.83 -13.49 38.09
N PHE A 495 33.61 -14.16 38.95
CA PHE A 495 33.77 -13.74 40.34
C PHE A 495 35.18 -13.93 40.91
N ILE A 496 35.50 -13.07 41.89
CA ILE A 496 36.71 -13.09 42.71
C ILE A 496 36.29 -13.37 44.15
N THR A 497 36.90 -14.37 44.77
CA THR A 497 36.69 -14.69 46.19
C THR A 497 37.69 -13.92 47.04
N VAL A 498 37.21 -13.15 48.03
CA VAL A 498 38.07 -12.41 48.95
C VAL A 498 38.14 -13.15 50.28
N ILE A 499 39.33 -13.63 50.62
CA ILE A 499 39.65 -14.39 51.84
C ILE A 499 40.41 -13.50 52.82
#